data_AF-A0A8D8Q8J0-F1
#
_entry.id   AF-A0A8D8Q8J0-F1
#
_cell.length_a   1.000
_cell.length_b   1.000
_cell.length_c   1.000
_cell.angle_alpha   90.00
_cell.angle_beta   90.00
_cell.angle_gamma   90.00
#
_symmetry.space_group_name_H-M   'P 1'
#
loop_
_entity.id
_entity.type
_entity.pdbx_description
1 polymer ?
#
loop_
_entity_poly.entity_id
_entity_poly.type
_entity_poly.pdbx_seq_one_letter_code
_entity_poly.pdbx_strand_id
1 'polypeptide(L)'
;MFPFGLLLIYLLSTLLSMVVLYFWKHRRYYYLGIKLPGQTLNYFRLVLSTVFLVSLETLPHTMKKYYDKERLKYSSITKFWYGWRLLLVIGDPDIIQKIFRTQLQKDDVVYTLAKPFTNGPSLFHETWIAKWENHRKIISHAAFTPSVLKSYVTIFHEEANNVLKRTISYMYNMI
;
A
#
# COMPACT_ATOMS: atom_id res chain seq x y z
N MET A 1 36.88 3.29 -36.57
CA MET A 1 36.13 4.19 -35.66
C MET A 1 34.67 4.14 -36.05
N PHE A 2 33.81 3.46 -35.30
CA PHE A 2 32.37 3.67 -35.47
C PHE A 2 32.09 5.15 -35.24
N PRO A 3 31.36 5.85 -36.12
CA PRO A 3 31.09 7.27 -35.94
C PRO A 3 30.21 7.40 -34.70
N PHE A 4 30.76 8.01 -33.65
CA PHE A 4 30.11 8.24 -32.36
C PHE A 4 28.67 8.78 -32.50
N GLY A 5 28.40 9.55 -33.56
CA GLY A 5 27.07 10.05 -33.90
C GLY A 5 26.01 8.96 -34.19
N LEU A 6 26.35 7.88 -34.90
CA LEU A 6 25.37 6.82 -35.20
C LEU A 6 24.96 6.04 -33.94
N LEU A 7 25.91 5.83 -33.02
CA LEU A 7 25.65 5.18 -31.74
C LEU A 7 24.75 6.06 -30.85
N LEU A 8 25.01 7.37 -30.81
CA LEU A 8 24.18 8.32 -30.07
C LEU A 8 22.74 8.39 -30.61
N ILE A 9 22.56 8.40 -31.93
CA ILE A 9 21.24 8.38 -32.57
C ILE A 9 20.49 7.08 -32.22
N TYR A 10 21.17 5.93 -32.26
CA TYR A 10 20.56 4.65 -31.88
C TYR A 10 20.12 4.65 -30.40
N LEU A 11 20.97 5.14 -29.50
CA LEU A 11 20.62 5.26 -28.08
C LEU A 11 19.45 6.20 -27.83
N LEU A 12 19.41 7.36 -28.51
CA LEU A 12 18.30 8.30 -28.39
C LEU A 12 16.99 7.73 -28.96
N SER A 13 17.07 7.02 -30.09
CA SER A 13 15.91 6.37 -30.72
C SER A 13 15.32 5.26 -29.84
N THR A 14 16.18 4.42 -29.26
CA THR A 14 15.75 3.36 -28.33
C THR A 14 15.18 3.95 -27.05
N LEU A 15 15.78 4.99 -26.48
CA LEU A 15 15.25 5.71 -25.32
C LEU A 15 13.87 6.33 -25.62
N LEU A 16 13.72 7.01 -26.76
CA LEU A 16 12.45 7.61 -27.17
C LEU A 16 11.37 6.54 -27.34
N SER A 17 11.71 5.43 -27.99
CA SER A 17 10.80 4.30 -28.18
C SER A 17 10.35 3.71 -26.83
N MET A 18 11.28 3.55 -25.87
CA MET A 18 10.94 3.10 -24.52
C MET A 18 9.97 4.05 -23.81
N VAL A 19 10.23 5.37 -23.91
CA VAL A 19 9.36 6.39 -23.30
C VAL A 19 7.96 6.35 -23.92
N VAL A 20 7.86 6.28 -25.24
CA VAL A 20 6.56 6.19 -25.94
C VAL A 20 5.81 4.93 -25.54
N LEU A 21 6.46 3.76 -25.55
CA LEU A 21 5.85 2.50 -25.15
C LEU A 21 5.40 2.51 -23.69
N TYR A 22 6.19 3.13 -22.81
CA TYR A 22 5.84 3.31 -21.41
C TYR A 22 4.56 4.15 -21.24
N PHE A 23 4.51 5.35 -21.83
CA PHE A 23 3.33 6.21 -21.76
C PHE A 23 2.10 5.55 -22.42
N TRP A 24 2.31 4.83 -23.52
CA TRP A 24 1.24 4.11 -24.21
C TRP A 24 0.66 2.99 -23.35
N LYS A 25 1.51 2.18 -22.69
CA LYS A 25 1.09 1.14 -21.74
C LYS A 25 0.26 1.72 -20.59
N HIS A 26 0.61 2.92 -20.12
CA HIS A 26 -0.06 3.58 -19.01
C HIS A 26 -1.18 4.55 -19.41
N ARG A 27 -1.51 4.68 -20.72
CA ARG A 27 -2.51 5.63 -21.24
C ARG A 27 -3.87 5.56 -20.56
N ARG A 28 -4.30 4.35 -20.19
CA ARG A 28 -5.59 4.12 -19.52
C ARG A 28 -5.63 4.77 -18.14
N TYR A 29 -4.54 4.70 -17.38
CA TYR A 29 -4.46 5.31 -16.06
C TYR A 29 -4.49 6.83 -16.15
N TYR A 30 -3.82 7.42 -17.14
CA TYR A 30 -3.89 8.86 -17.37
C TYR A 30 -5.30 9.31 -17.77
N TYR A 31 -5.97 8.56 -18.65
CA TYR A 31 -7.35 8.84 -19.04
C TYR A 31 -8.32 8.77 -17.85
N LEU A 32 -8.24 7.72 -17.03
CA LEU A 32 -9.05 7.60 -15.81
C LEU A 32 -8.70 8.68 -14.80
N GLY A 33 -7.41 9.00 -14.68
CA GLY A 33 -6.91 10.06 -13.83
C GLY A 33 -7.45 11.42 -14.23
N ILE A 34 -7.71 11.72 -15.51
CA ILE A 34 -8.33 12.98 -15.91
C ILE A 34 -9.80 13.05 -15.46
N LYS A 35 -10.54 11.95 -15.58
CA LYS A 35 -11.98 11.89 -15.25
C LYS A 35 -12.30 11.98 -13.77
N LEU A 36 -11.40 11.48 -12.92
CA LEU A 36 -11.66 11.40 -11.49
C LEU A 36 -11.35 12.75 -10.81
N PRO A 37 -12.11 13.16 -9.78
CA PRO A 37 -11.76 14.32 -8.96
C PRO A 37 -10.46 14.09 -8.16
N GLY A 38 -9.74 15.17 -7.83
CA GLY A 38 -8.53 15.12 -7.01
C GLY A 38 -7.30 15.77 -7.66
N GLN A 39 -6.11 15.41 -7.20
CA GLN A 39 -4.85 16.06 -7.61
C GLN A 39 -4.64 15.95 -9.12
N THR A 40 -4.48 17.08 -9.80
CA THR A 40 -4.06 17.10 -11.20
C THR A 40 -2.66 16.51 -11.35
N LEU A 41 -2.45 15.77 -12.42
CA LEU A 41 -1.17 15.15 -12.70
C LEU A 41 -0.13 16.26 -12.92
N ASN A 42 0.77 16.44 -11.95
CA ASN A 42 1.90 17.35 -12.09
C ASN A 42 3.14 16.50 -12.42
N TYR A 43 3.52 16.46 -13.70
CA TYR A 43 4.66 15.68 -14.19
C TYR A 43 5.98 16.04 -13.51
N PHE A 44 6.18 17.31 -13.15
CA PHE A 44 7.37 17.74 -12.40
C PHE A 44 7.39 17.11 -11.00
N ARG A 45 6.24 17.14 -10.30
CA ARG A 45 6.09 16.51 -8.98
C ARG A 45 6.15 14.98 -9.05
N LEU A 46 5.74 14.39 -10.16
CA LEU A 46 5.84 12.95 -10.43
C LEU A 46 7.31 12.51 -10.47
N VAL A 47 8.12 13.16 -11.31
CA VAL A 47 9.57 12.90 -11.41
C VAL A 47 10.24 13.15 -10.06
N LEU A 48 9.88 14.24 -9.39
CA LEU A 48 10.42 14.54 -8.07
C LEU A 48 10.01 13.48 -7.02
N SER A 49 8.77 12.98 -7.02
CA SER A 49 8.32 11.93 -6.08
C SER A 49 8.92 10.55 -6.36
N THR A 50 9.39 10.32 -7.58
CA THR A 50 10.09 9.08 -7.96
C THR A 50 11.59 9.16 -7.68
N VAL A 51 12.17 10.37 -7.72
CA VAL A 51 13.60 10.64 -7.48
C VAL A 51 13.87 10.92 -6.00
N PHE A 52 13.02 11.72 -5.36
CA PHE A 52 12.97 11.84 -3.91
C PHE A 52 12.19 10.65 -3.39
N LEU A 53 12.94 9.68 -2.89
CA LEU A 53 12.53 8.64 -1.96
C LEU A 53 11.65 9.24 -0.86
N VAL A 54 10.37 9.48 -1.15
CA VAL A 54 9.35 9.57 -0.11
C VAL A 54 9.39 8.20 0.51
N SER A 55 10.10 8.08 1.64
CA SER A 55 10.24 6.82 2.36
C SER A 55 8.84 6.22 2.46
N LEU A 56 8.72 4.94 2.12
CA LEU A 56 7.47 4.20 2.20
C LEU A 56 6.80 4.36 3.59
N GLU A 57 7.60 4.64 4.63
CA GLU A 57 7.17 4.96 6.00
C GLU A 57 6.35 6.26 6.08
N THR A 58 6.65 7.25 5.25
CA THR A 58 5.95 8.55 5.23
C THR A 58 4.72 8.57 4.35
N LEU A 59 4.52 7.53 3.53
CA LEU A 59 3.41 7.41 2.59
C LEU A 59 2.05 7.39 3.33
N PRO A 60 1.82 6.58 4.38
CA PRO A 60 0.54 6.57 5.10
C PRO A 60 0.18 7.94 5.69
N HIS A 61 1.16 8.63 6.29
CA HIS A 61 0.97 9.97 6.85
C HIS A 61 0.63 11.00 5.78
N THR A 62 1.31 10.94 4.63
CA THR A 62 1.06 11.83 3.49
C THR A 62 -0.32 11.58 2.89
N MET A 63 -0.71 10.32 2.73
CA MET A 63 -2.03 9.91 2.23
C MET A 63 -3.14 10.35 3.18
N LYS A 64 -2.96 10.18 4.49
CA LYS A 64 -3.91 10.65 5.50
C LYS A 64 -4.06 12.17 5.46
N LYS A 65 -2.96 12.92 5.45
CA LYS A 65 -2.99 14.39 5.37
C LYS A 65 -3.66 14.87 4.08
N TYR A 66 -3.40 14.19 2.97
CA TYR A 66 -4.05 14.48 1.68
C TYR A 66 -5.55 14.20 1.75
N TYR A 67 -5.95 13.04 2.28
CA TYR A 67 -7.35 12.71 2.48
C TYR A 67 -8.07 13.70 3.39
N ASP A 68 -7.48 14.04 4.54
CA ASP A 68 -8.08 14.99 5.50
C ASP A 68 -8.31 16.37 4.88
N LYS A 69 -7.44 16.79 3.95
CA LYS A 69 -7.57 18.04 3.19
C LYS A 69 -8.63 17.95 2.09
N GLU A 70 -8.64 16.85 1.34
CA GLU A 70 -9.44 16.73 0.12
C GLU A 70 -10.84 16.14 0.37
N ARG A 71 -11.07 15.44 1.49
CA ARG A 71 -12.40 14.95 1.90
C ARG A 71 -13.43 16.07 2.08
N LEU A 72 -12.96 17.30 2.37
CA LEU A 72 -13.81 18.48 2.48
C LEU A 72 -14.25 19.01 1.10
N LYS A 73 -13.50 18.68 0.04
CA LYS A 73 -13.74 19.15 -1.33
C LYS A 73 -14.43 18.10 -2.19
N TYR A 74 -14.14 16.83 -1.95
CA TYR A 74 -14.66 15.70 -2.70
C TYR A 74 -15.35 14.75 -1.74
N SER A 75 -16.65 14.53 -1.96
CA SER A 75 -17.53 13.89 -0.99
C SER A 75 -17.37 12.37 -0.89
N SER A 76 -16.85 11.68 -1.92
CA SER A 76 -16.90 10.21 -1.97
C SER A 76 -15.63 9.54 -2.49
N ILE A 77 -15.00 10.10 -3.52
CA ILE A 77 -13.80 9.55 -4.16
C ILE A 77 -12.84 10.69 -4.46
N THR A 78 -11.55 10.50 -4.19
CA THR A 78 -10.49 11.40 -4.65
C THR A 78 -9.30 10.60 -5.16
N LYS A 79 -8.64 11.11 -6.20
CA LYS A 79 -7.42 10.52 -6.76
C LYS A 79 -6.17 11.19 -6.21
N PHE A 80 -5.12 10.40 -6.06
CA PHE A 80 -3.78 10.86 -5.74
C PHE A 80 -2.76 10.14 -6.62
N TRP A 81 -1.75 10.86 -7.08
CA TRP A 81 -0.66 10.29 -7.87
C TRP A 81 0.56 10.05 -6.99
N TYR A 82 1.02 8.80 -6.94
CA TYR A 82 2.27 8.42 -6.30
C TYR A 82 3.24 7.90 -7.37
N GLY A 83 4.18 8.76 -7.76
CA GLY A 83 4.94 8.56 -9.00
C GLY A 83 3.99 8.33 -10.17
N TRP A 84 4.24 7.27 -10.94
CA TRP A 84 3.39 6.86 -12.06
C TRP A 84 2.15 6.04 -11.68
N ARG A 85 1.95 5.73 -10.39
CA ARG A 85 0.80 4.95 -9.91
C ARG A 85 -0.36 5.89 -9.58
N LEU A 86 -1.53 5.60 -10.16
CA LEU A 86 -2.79 6.26 -9.82
C LEU A 86 -3.42 5.55 -8.62
N LEU A 87 -3.50 6.23 -7.48
CA LEU A 87 -4.15 5.72 -6.28
C LEU A 87 -5.51 6.40 -6.09
N LEU A 88 -6.50 5.64 -5.64
CA LEU A 88 -7.82 6.15 -5.31
C LEU A 88 -8.03 6.04 -3.80
N VAL A 89 -8.48 7.14 -3.21
CA VAL A 89 -8.98 7.16 -1.84
C VAL A 89 -10.50 7.25 -1.93
N ILE A 90 -11.16 6.23 -1.38
CA ILE A 90 -12.60 6.05 -1.47
C ILE A 90 -13.13 6.15 -0.05
N GLY A 91 -14.07 7.08 0.18
CA GLY A 91 -14.79 7.25 1.44
C GLY A 91 -16.22 6.73 1.39
N ASP A 92 -16.75 6.43 0.19
CA ASP A 92 -18.09 5.91 0.01
C ASP A 92 -18.20 4.42 0.42
N PRO A 93 -19.01 4.09 1.44
CA PRO A 93 -19.12 2.72 1.95
C PRO A 93 -19.69 1.73 0.93
N ASP A 94 -20.59 2.15 0.03
CA ASP A 94 -21.20 1.27 -0.96
C ASP A 94 -20.18 0.88 -2.03
N ILE A 95 -19.36 1.84 -2.44
CA ILE A 95 -18.27 1.61 -3.39
C ILE A 95 -17.21 0.72 -2.75
N ILE A 96 -16.84 0.97 -1.50
CA ILE A 96 -15.90 0.15 -0.73
C ILE A 96 -16.40 -1.30 -0.65
N GLN A 97 -17.68 -1.50 -0.29
CA GLN A 97 -18.26 -2.84 -0.21
C GLN A 97 -18.22 -3.55 -1.56
N LYS A 98 -18.55 -2.86 -2.66
CA LYS A 98 -18.49 -3.42 -4.01
C LYS A 98 -17.06 -3.81 -4.41
N ILE A 99 -16.07 -2.97 -4.11
CA ILE A 99 -14.67 -3.26 -4.41
C ILE A 99 -14.20 -4.47 -3.60
N PHE A 100 -14.45 -4.51 -2.28
CA PHE A 100 -14.01 -5.64 -1.45
C PHE A 100 -14.66 -6.98 -1.83
N ARG A 101 -15.85 -6.96 -2.44
CA ARG A 101 -16.50 -8.18 -2.96
C ARG A 101 -15.99 -8.63 -4.32
N THR A 102 -15.46 -7.72 -5.14
CA THR A 102 -15.12 -8.01 -6.55
C THR A 102 -13.61 -8.05 -6.81
N GLN A 103 -12.81 -7.34 -6.02
CA GLN A 103 -11.37 -7.21 -6.18
C GLN A 103 -10.67 -7.79 -4.94
N LEU A 104 -10.36 -9.09 -5.01
CA LEU A 104 -9.70 -9.82 -3.92
C LEU A 104 -8.16 -9.77 -4.00
N GLN A 105 -7.61 -9.36 -5.14
CA GLN A 105 -6.17 -9.24 -5.32
C GLN A 105 -5.66 -7.97 -4.63
N LYS A 106 -4.61 -8.12 -3.82
CA LYS A 106 -3.91 -6.99 -3.22
C LYS A 106 -3.00 -6.33 -4.25
N ASP A 107 -2.86 -5.01 -4.14
CA ASP A 107 -1.90 -4.27 -4.96
C ASP A 107 -0.45 -4.62 -4.60
N ASP A 108 0.42 -4.60 -5.58
CA ASP A 108 1.86 -4.79 -5.46
C ASP A 108 2.55 -3.77 -4.52
N VAL A 109 1.97 -2.58 -4.32
CA VAL A 109 2.42 -1.64 -3.28
C VAL A 109 2.34 -2.28 -1.90
N VAL A 110 1.24 -2.98 -1.59
CA VAL A 110 1.06 -3.66 -0.29
C VAL A 110 2.07 -4.79 -0.13
N TYR A 111 2.35 -5.53 -1.21
CA TYR A 111 3.42 -6.53 -1.25
C TYR A 111 4.78 -5.92 -0.89
N THR A 112 5.14 -4.84 -1.58
CA THR A 112 6.44 -4.15 -1.42
C THR A 112 6.61 -3.58 0.00
N LEU A 113 5.52 -3.07 0.58
CA LEU A 113 5.48 -2.57 1.96
C LEU A 113 5.61 -3.66 3.01
N ALA A 114 4.96 -4.81 2.80
CA ALA A 114 4.92 -5.88 3.80
C ALA A 114 6.17 -6.78 3.77
N LYS A 115 6.82 -6.91 2.61
CA LYS A 115 7.95 -7.84 2.39
C LYS A 115 9.10 -7.67 3.40
N PRO A 116 9.56 -6.46 3.77
CA PRO A 116 10.65 -6.31 4.74
C PRO A 116 10.32 -6.82 6.14
N PHE A 117 9.03 -6.89 6.50
CA PHE A 117 8.57 -7.30 7.82
C PHE A 117 8.31 -8.80 7.92
N THR A 118 8.47 -9.56 6.84
CA THR A 118 8.14 -10.98 6.77
C THR A 118 9.29 -11.79 6.19
N ASN A 119 9.79 -12.77 6.94
CA ASN A 119 10.79 -13.72 6.45
C ASN A 119 10.09 -14.82 5.63
N GLY A 120 9.93 -14.58 4.32
CA GLY A 120 9.37 -15.54 3.38
C GLY A 120 7.86 -15.41 3.14
N PRO A 121 7.23 -16.33 2.37
CA PRO A 121 5.84 -16.22 1.93
C PRO A 121 4.87 -16.03 3.10
N SER A 122 4.16 -14.91 3.13
CA SER A 122 3.24 -14.55 4.21
C SER A 122 1.84 -14.26 3.68
N LEU A 123 0.83 -14.50 4.53
CA LEU A 123 -0.58 -14.18 4.27
C LEU A 123 -0.77 -12.71 3.83
N PHE A 124 0.08 -11.81 4.32
CA PHE A 124 -0.03 -10.37 4.04
C PHE A 124 0.35 -10.01 2.61
N HIS A 125 1.26 -10.77 1.98
CA HIS A 125 1.79 -10.46 0.66
C HIS A 125 1.54 -11.57 -0.39
N GLU A 126 0.78 -12.62 -0.06
CA GLU A 126 0.36 -13.61 -1.05
C GLU A 126 -0.54 -12.97 -2.12
N THR A 127 -0.12 -13.03 -3.38
CA THR A 127 -0.81 -12.46 -4.54
C THR A 127 -1.72 -13.48 -5.22
N TRP A 128 -1.48 -14.78 -5.03
CA TRP A 128 -2.33 -15.83 -5.58
C TRP A 128 -3.50 -16.15 -4.64
N ILE A 129 -4.72 -15.83 -5.07
CA ILE A 129 -5.94 -15.93 -4.24
C ILE A 129 -6.14 -17.33 -3.66
N ALA A 130 -5.98 -18.40 -4.45
CA ALA A 130 -6.22 -19.76 -3.98
C ALA A 130 -5.24 -20.16 -2.85
N LYS A 131 -3.98 -19.73 -2.94
CA LYS A 131 -2.99 -19.97 -1.88
C LYS A 131 -3.24 -19.11 -0.65
N TRP A 132 -3.64 -17.85 -0.86
CA TRP A 132 -4.07 -16.97 0.24
C TRP A 132 -5.26 -17.57 0.99
N GLU A 133 -6.26 -18.08 0.28
CA GLU A 133 -7.45 -18.72 0.85
C GLU A 133 -7.08 -19.95 1.69
N ASN A 134 -6.23 -20.83 1.15
CA ASN A 134 -5.76 -22.02 1.87
C ASN A 134 -5.02 -21.64 3.17
N HIS A 135 -4.05 -20.71 3.08
CA HIS A 135 -3.34 -20.22 4.25
C HIS A 135 -4.29 -19.57 5.27
N ARG A 136 -5.26 -18.79 4.81
CA ARG A 136 -6.23 -18.14 5.69
C ARG A 136 -7.09 -19.16 6.41
N LYS A 137 -7.56 -20.19 5.71
CA LYS A 137 -8.36 -21.28 6.28
C LYS A 137 -7.59 -21.99 7.40
N ILE A 138 -6.34 -22.37 7.16
CA ILE A 138 -5.48 -23.02 8.16
C ILE A 138 -5.35 -22.14 9.41
N ILE A 139 -5.00 -20.86 9.25
CA ILE A 139 -4.80 -19.93 10.37
C ILE A 139 -6.11 -19.70 11.13
N SER A 140 -7.21 -19.47 10.42
CA SER A 140 -8.52 -19.23 11.01
C SER A 140 -8.98 -20.42 11.89
N HIS A 141 -8.77 -21.66 11.43
CA HIS A 141 -9.12 -22.84 12.22
C HIS A 141 -8.16 -23.10 13.39
N ALA A 142 -6.86 -22.86 13.20
CA ALA A 142 -5.85 -23.15 14.22
C ALA A 142 -5.84 -22.13 15.38
N ALA A 143 -6.05 -20.85 15.09
CA ALA A 143 -5.81 -19.77 16.06
C ALA A 143 -7.04 -18.92 16.40
N PHE A 144 -8.06 -18.88 15.54
CA PHE A 144 -9.18 -17.93 15.67
C PHE A 144 -10.55 -18.60 15.81
N THR A 145 -10.59 -19.87 16.22
CA THR A 145 -11.86 -20.52 16.58
C THR A 145 -12.30 -20.09 17.98
N PRO A 146 -13.61 -20.04 18.27
CA PRO A 146 -14.11 -19.60 19.59
C PRO A 146 -13.53 -20.40 20.76
N SER A 147 -13.29 -21.70 20.59
CA SER A 147 -12.68 -22.56 21.61
C SER A 147 -11.22 -22.18 21.90
N VAL A 148 -10.44 -21.91 20.85
CA VAL A 148 -9.05 -21.46 20.97
C VAL A 148 -8.98 -20.06 21.56
N LEU A 149 -9.86 -19.14 21.14
CA LEU A 149 -9.92 -17.80 21.74
C LEU A 149 -10.25 -17.84 23.24
N LYS A 150 -11.10 -18.78 23.67
CA LYS A 150 -11.42 -18.97 25.09
C LYS A 150 -10.19 -19.43 25.90
N SER A 151 -9.32 -20.25 25.34
CA SER A 151 -8.09 -20.65 26.04
C SER A 151 -7.07 -19.51 26.17
N TYR A 152 -7.12 -18.51 25.30
CA TYR A 152 -6.26 -17.32 25.41
C TYR A 152 -6.65 -16.40 26.57
N VAL A 153 -7.90 -16.45 27.05
CA VAL A 153 -8.38 -15.56 28.12
C VAL A 153 -7.54 -15.71 29.40
N THR A 154 -7.22 -16.94 29.79
CA THR A 154 -6.40 -17.20 30.98
C THR A 154 -4.98 -16.69 30.82
N ILE A 155 -4.38 -16.92 29.64
CA ILE A 155 -3.03 -16.44 29.31
C ILE A 155 -2.98 -14.90 29.33
N PHE A 156 -3.94 -14.23 28.69
CA PHE A 156 -4.00 -12.77 28.69
C PHE A 156 -4.24 -12.19 30.08
N HIS A 157 -5.03 -12.86 30.91
CA HIS A 157 -5.23 -12.44 32.30
C HIS A 157 -3.94 -12.52 33.11
N GLU A 158 -3.19 -13.60 32.97
CA GLU A 158 -1.90 -13.77 33.65
C GLU A 158 -0.87 -12.73 33.20
N GLU A 159 -0.71 -12.55 31.89
CA GLU A 159 0.21 -11.55 31.34
C GLU A 159 -0.18 -10.11 31.71
N ALA A 160 -1.48 -9.79 31.71
CA ALA A 160 -1.96 -8.49 32.17
C ALA A 160 -1.60 -8.22 33.64
N ASN A 161 -1.75 -9.22 34.51
CA ASN A 161 -1.35 -9.11 35.92
C ASN A 161 0.17 -8.95 36.07
N ASN A 162 0.96 -9.64 35.25
CA ASN A 162 2.42 -9.52 35.25
C ASN A 162 2.88 -8.12 34.82
N VAL A 163 2.27 -7.55 33.79
CA VAL A 163 2.51 -6.17 33.36
C VAL A 163 2.16 -5.20 34.50
N LEU A 164 1.00 -5.35 35.12
CA LEU A 164 0.56 -4.48 36.22
C LEU A 164 1.54 -4.50 37.40
N LYS A 165 1.98 -5.69 37.83
CA LYS A 165 2.98 -5.84 38.91
C LYS A 165 4.29 -5.13 38.58
N ARG A 166 4.78 -5.26 37.35
CA ARG A 166 6.00 -4.57 36.89
C ARG A 166 5.80 -3.07 36.91
N THR A 167 4.70 -2.56 36.36
CA THR A 167 4.40 -1.12 36.36
C THR A 167 4.34 -0.55 37.78
N ILE A 168 3.68 -1.25 38.71
CA ILE A 168 3.63 -0.86 40.12
C ILE A 168 5.03 -0.84 40.74
N SER A 169 5.84 -1.88 40.51
CA SER A 169 7.22 -1.92 41.01
C SER A 169 8.09 -0.77 40.45
N TYR A 170 7.95 -0.43 39.16
CA TYR A 170 8.64 0.72 38.58
C TYR A 170 8.22 2.05 39.22
N MET A 171 6.93 2.21 39.53
CA MET A 171 6.44 3.42 40.22
C MET A 171 7.04 3.54 41.64
N TYR A 172 7.13 2.45 42.40
CA TYR A 172 7.75 2.46 43.72
C TYR A 172 9.26 2.71 43.70
N ASN A 173 9.97 2.28 42.64
CA ASN A 173 11.41 2.52 42.50
C ASN A 173 11.74 3.95 42.00
N MET A 174 10.74 4.75 41.61
CA MET A 174 10.90 6.15 41.19
C MET A 174 10.62 7.17 42.30
N ILE A 175 10.07 6.73 43.44
CA ILE A 175 9.77 7.54 44.63
C ILE A 175 10.85 7.28 45.67
#